data_AF-A0A952P497-F1
#
_entry.id   AF-A0A952P497-F1
#
_cell.length_a   1.000
_cell.length_b   1.000
_cell.length_c   1.000
_cell.angle_alpha   90.00
_cell.angle_beta   90.00
_cell.angle_gamma   90.00
#
_symmetry.space_group_name_H-M   'P 1'
#
loop_
_entity.id
_entity.type
_entity.pdbx_description
1 polymer ?
#
loop_
_entity_poly.entity_id
_entity_poly.type
_entity_poly.pdbx_seq_one_letter_code
_entity_poly.pdbx_strand_id
1 'polypeptide(L)'
;MNKIALVLVAFAVVGCKKIPGSLTVQTEFSATVKNGIFSRAQEIKIPAGQYQIELSGDLGGDLSILLPLNGKTQKIRLDIPKKGYNTPNGRFPTENGTFALTSQQLKQPFNVNGEVRTTYNDGPSLRTTEYCQYPRETRVCVIDRETGRSSCSTQTEYVSGDRDVEYFQRNEAKRIWLELQDASRPSITAASYQGLDNSSYRVYTYQGRCHPRFGWF
;
A
#
# COMPACT_ATOMS: atom_id res chain seq x y z
N MET A 1 29.57 13.37 -31.31
CA MET A 1 28.16 13.82 -31.16
C MET A 1 27.48 12.91 -30.14
N ASN A 2 27.42 13.33 -28.88
CA ASN A 2 26.86 12.55 -27.77
C ASN A 2 25.33 12.67 -27.77
N LYS A 3 24.63 11.55 -27.98
CA LYS A 3 23.19 11.45 -27.72
C LYS A 3 23.02 10.87 -26.32
N ILE A 4 22.78 11.72 -25.34
CA ILE A 4 22.35 11.32 -24.00
C ILE A 4 20.88 10.89 -24.14
N ALA A 5 20.63 9.59 -24.08
CA ALA A 5 19.29 9.03 -24.05
C ALA A 5 18.65 9.36 -22.69
N LEU A 6 17.61 10.19 -22.75
CA LEU A 6 16.82 10.60 -21.59
C LEU A 6 15.88 9.45 -21.22
N VAL A 7 16.35 8.57 -20.33
CA VAL A 7 15.52 7.51 -19.74
C VAL A 7 14.53 8.17 -18.81
N LEU A 8 13.31 8.37 -19.32
CA LEU A 8 12.16 8.86 -18.58
C LEU A 8 11.68 7.73 -17.67
N VAL A 9 12.33 7.59 -16.50
CA VAL A 9 11.90 6.69 -15.43
C VAL A 9 10.55 7.21 -14.94
N ALA A 10 9.48 6.63 -15.46
CA ALA A 10 8.16 6.73 -14.88
C ALA A 10 8.21 6.04 -13.51
N PHE A 11 8.64 6.77 -12.48
CA PHE A 11 8.43 6.39 -11.10
C PHE A 11 6.93 6.26 -10.90
N ALA A 12 6.43 5.02 -10.97
CA ALA A 12 5.12 4.68 -10.46
C ALA A 12 5.11 5.14 -9.00
N VAL A 13 4.42 6.26 -8.76
CA VAL A 13 4.16 6.76 -7.41
C VAL A 13 3.20 5.75 -6.80
N VAL A 14 3.74 4.67 -6.22
CA VAL A 14 2.97 3.77 -5.38
C VAL A 14 2.64 4.58 -4.13
N GLY A 15 1.58 5.38 -4.22
CA GLY A 15 1.13 6.23 -3.13
C GLY A 15 0.85 5.35 -1.93
N CYS A 16 1.50 5.65 -0.79
CA CYS A 16 1.13 5.04 0.48
C CYS A 16 -0.39 5.20 0.66
N LYS A 17 -1.09 4.09 0.92
CA LYS A 17 -2.52 4.12 1.21
C LYS A 17 -2.74 4.97 2.47
N LYS A 18 -3.75 5.83 2.41
CA LYS A 18 -4.20 6.64 3.53
C LYS A 18 -5.58 6.16 3.95
N ILE A 19 -5.75 5.91 5.24
CA ILE A 19 -6.98 5.44 5.84
C ILE A 19 -7.49 6.57 6.74
N PRO A 20 -8.55 7.29 6.33
CA PRO A 20 -9.12 8.33 7.15
C PRO A 20 -9.82 7.74 8.37
N GLY A 21 -9.84 8.49 9.47
CA GLY A 21 -10.56 8.09 10.67
C GLY A 21 -10.55 9.16 11.75
N SER A 22 -11.13 8.81 12.89
CA SER A 22 -11.23 9.68 14.06
C SER A 22 -10.37 9.16 15.20
N LEU A 23 -9.57 10.05 15.79
CA LEU A 23 -8.82 9.81 17.02
C LEU A 23 -9.49 10.57 18.18
N THR A 24 -9.92 9.85 19.20
CA THR A 24 -10.46 10.41 20.45
C THR A 24 -9.40 10.29 21.53
N VAL A 25 -8.87 11.42 21.99
CA VAL A 25 -7.87 11.50 23.06
C VAL A 25 -8.60 11.78 24.37
N GLN A 26 -8.59 10.81 25.28
CA GLN A 26 -9.26 10.88 26.57
C GLN A 26 -8.42 11.61 27.61
N THR A 27 -7.11 11.37 27.58
CA THR A 27 -6.14 12.03 28.48
C THR A 27 -4.95 12.52 27.67
N GLU A 28 -4.33 13.63 28.07
CA GLU A 28 -3.10 14.11 27.45
C GLU A 28 -2.05 12.99 27.41
N PHE A 29 -1.41 12.81 26.25
CA PHE A 29 -0.30 11.87 26.11
C PHE A 29 0.81 12.47 25.25
N SER A 30 2.01 11.94 25.44
CA SER A 30 3.17 12.32 24.64
C SER A 30 3.31 11.45 23.41
N ALA A 31 3.86 12.01 22.33
CA ALA A 31 4.29 11.26 21.16
C ALA A 31 5.64 11.78 20.65
N THR A 32 6.46 10.87 20.12
CA THR A 32 7.74 11.20 19.51
C THR A 32 7.55 11.44 18.01
N VAL A 33 7.89 12.65 17.55
CA VAL A 33 7.81 13.07 16.14
C VAL A 33 9.18 13.41 15.57
N LYS A 34 9.36 13.21 14.26
CA LYS A 34 10.56 13.61 13.51
C LYS A 34 10.16 14.51 12.34
N ASN A 35 10.58 15.77 12.39
CA ASN A 35 10.28 16.78 11.37
C ASN A 35 11.31 16.77 10.24
N GLY A 36 11.42 15.68 9.47
CA GLY A 36 12.37 15.54 8.36
C GLY A 36 13.52 14.55 8.63
N ILE A 37 14.30 14.25 7.59
CA ILE A 37 15.33 13.19 7.59
C ILE A 37 16.51 13.51 8.53
N PHE A 38 16.84 14.80 8.70
CA PHE A 38 17.97 15.25 9.53
C PHE A 38 17.55 15.84 10.88
N SER A 39 16.26 15.88 11.17
CA SER A 39 15.75 16.48 12.40
C SER A 39 15.83 15.51 13.57
N ARG A 40 16.19 16.04 14.74
CA ARG A 40 16.13 15.27 16.00
C ARG A 40 14.68 14.90 16.29
N ALA A 41 14.52 13.73 16.92
CA ALA A 41 13.22 13.34 17.47
C ALA A 41 12.83 14.33 18.58
N GLN A 42 11.60 14.82 18.53
CA GLN A 42 11.04 15.72 19.52
C GLN A 42 9.81 15.08 20.13
N GLU A 43 9.68 15.17 21.45
CA GLU A 43 8.46 14.79 22.15
C GLU A 43 7.45 15.94 22.09
N ILE A 44 6.23 15.64 21.66
CA ILE A 44 5.11 16.57 21.65
C ILE A 44 4.01 16.05 22.57
N LYS A 45 3.30 16.97 23.23
CA LYS A 45 2.12 16.67 24.02
C LYS A 45 0.87 16.84 23.17
N ILE A 46 0.01 15.82 23.18
CA ILE A 46 -1.25 15.80 22.46
C ILE A 46 -2.36 15.94 23.51
N PRO A 47 -3.07 17.08 23.55
CA PRO A 47 -4.10 17.32 24.55
C PRO A 47 -5.35 16.46 24.28
N ALA A 48 -6.15 16.28 25.33
CA ALA A 48 -7.45 15.63 25.21
C ALA A 48 -8.35 16.36 24.20
N GLY A 49 -9.13 15.59 23.43
CA GLY A 49 -9.95 16.12 22.35
C GLY A 49 -10.25 15.10 21.27
N GLN A 50 -11.02 15.51 20.27
CA GLN A 50 -11.32 14.69 19.08
C GLN A 50 -10.61 15.27 17.87
N TYR A 51 -9.99 14.39 17.08
CA TYR A 51 -9.19 14.76 15.92
C TYR A 51 -9.59 13.92 14.72
N GLN A 52 -9.72 14.56 13.56
CA GLN A 52 -9.80 13.86 12.28
C GLN A 52 -8.37 13.64 11.78
N ILE A 53 -8.00 12.37 11.59
CA ILE A 53 -6.64 11.98 11.26
C ILE A 53 -6.61 10.98 10.12
N GLU A 54 -5.42 10.79 9.54
CA GLU A 54 -5.17 9.75 8.56
C GLU A 54 -4.10 8.80 9.10
N LEU A 55 -4.38 7.49 9.03
CA LEU A 55 -3.34 6.48 9.09
C LEU A 55 -2.73 6.35 7.69
N SER A 56 -1.46 6.67 7.56
CA SER A 56 -0.72 6.56 6.31
C SER A 56 0.30 5.44 6.41
N GLY A 57 0.35 4.56 5.42
CA GLY A 57 1.37 3.52 5.36
C GLY A 57 0.85 2.21 4.80
N ASP A 58 1.73 1.22 4.81
CA ASP A 58 1.35 -0.16 4.59
C ASP A 58 1.14 -0.83 5.94
N LEU A 59 0.03 -1.57 6.08
CA LEU A 59 -0.30 -2.36 7.26
C LEU A 59 0.77 -3.45 7.51
N GLY A 60 1.62 -3.78 6.54
CA GLY A 60 2.80 -4.66 6.73
C GLY A 60 4.12 -3.95 7.07
N GLY A 61 4.14 -2.62 7.28
CA GLY A 61 5.39 -1.87 7.36
C GLY A 61 5.29 -0.52 8.08
N ASP A 62 5.62 0.57 7.37
CA ASP A 62 5.81 1.90 7.96
C ASP A 62 4.45 2.60 8.17
N LEU A 63 3.76 2.32 9.28
CA LEU A 63 2.53 3.00 9.64
C LEU A 63 2.84 4.36 10.28
N SER A 64 2.04 5.38 9.97
CA SER A 64 2.17 6.72 10.55
C SER A 64 0.81 7.32 10.82
N ILE A 65 0.67 7.96 11.98
CA ILE A 65 -0.49 8.77 12.35
C ILE A 65 -0.20 10.20 11.85
N LEU A 66 -1.05 10.72 10.98
CA LEU A 66 -1.01 12.11 10.52
C LEU A 66 -2.02 12.93 11.33
N LEU A 67 -1.52 13.66 12.32
CA LEU A 67 -2.33 14.44 13.27
C LEU A 67 -2.21 15.95 12.99
N PRO A 68 -3.27 16.64 12.56
CA PRO A 68 -3.28 18.10 12.47
C PRO A 68 -3.27 18.71 13.89
N LEU A 69 -2.19 19.41 14.25
CA LEU A 69 -2.04 20.06 15.55
C LEU A 69 -1.38 21.44 15.38
N ASN A 70 -1.99 22.48 15.95
CA ASN A 70 -1.48 23.87 15.90
C ASN A 70 -1.17 24.36 14.47
N GLY A 71 -2.04 24.05 13.50
CA GLY A 71 -1.87 24.45 12.10
C GLY A 71 -0.79 23.69 11.33
N LYS A 72 -0.20 22.63 11.91
CA LYS A 72 0.80 21.77 11.24
C LYS A 72 0.43 20.30 11.38
N THR A 73 0.65 19.51 10.34
CA THR A 73 0.46 18.05 10.40
C THR A 73 1.67 17.41 11.06
N GLN A 74 1.46 16.84 12.24
CA GLN A 74 2.44 16.04 12.96
C GLN A 74 2.41 14.60 12.43
N LYS A 75 3.56 14.08 12.01
CA LYS A 75 3.70 12.69 11.57
C LYS A 75 4.31 11.86 12.69
N ILE A 76 3.46 11.10 13.38
CA ILE A 76 3.88 10.16 14.42
C ILE A 76 4.11 8.82 13.75
N ARG A 77 5.38 8.42 13.63
CA ARG A 77 5.75 7.16 12.99
C ARG A 77 5.61 6.02 13.99
N LEU A 78 4.89 4.97 13.59
CA LEU A 78 4.79 3.71 14.31
C LEU A 78 5.76 2.75 13.62
N ASP A 79 6.93 2.52 14.22
CA ASP A 79 7.90 1.57 13.68
C ASP A 79 7.37 0.14 13.91
N ILE A 80 6.55 -0.37 12.99
CA ILE A 80 6.04 -1.74 13.08
C ILE A 80 7.19 -2.68 12.68
N PRO A 81 7.56 -3.65 13.54
CA PRO A 81 8.59 -4.62 13.20
C PRO A 81 8.19 -5.41 11.95
N LYS A 82 9.03 -5.36 10.91
CA LYS A 82 8.78 -6.06 9.64
C LYS A 82 8.83 -7.59 9.80
N LYS A 83 9.53 -8.10 10.83
CA LYS A 83 9.57 -9.51 11.27
C LYS A 83 9.98 -9.61 12.75
N GLY A 84 9.42 -10.58 13.49
CA GLY A 84 10.20 -11.29 14.53
C GLY A 84 10.04 -10.92 16.01
N TYR A 85 8.92 -10.38 16.50
CA TYR A 85 8.70 -10.29 17.95
C TYR A 85 7.30 -10.74 18.41
N ASN A 86 7.28 -11.85 19.15
CA ASN A 86 6.28 -12.45 20.04
C ASN A 86 4.91 -11.76 20.22
N THR A 87 4.10 -11.72 19.16
CA THR A 87 2.81 -12.43 19.20
C THR A 87 2.98 -13.71 18.38
N PRO A 88 2.04 -14.66 18.29
CA PRO A 88 2.18 -15.77 17.35
C PRO A 88 2.58 -15.32 15.93
N ASN A 89 2.32 -14.05 15.55
CA ASN A 89 2.75 -13.49 14.27
C ASN A 89 3.53 -12.17 14.30
N GLY A 90 3.65 -11.44 15.42
CA GLY A 90 4.48 -10.23 15.59
C GLY A 90 4.33 -9.17 14.49
N ARG A 91 3.20 -9.16 13.79
CA ARG A 91 2.93 -8.37 12.59
C ARG A 91 1.59 -7.68 12.77
N PHE A 92 1.51 -6.46 12.30
CA PHE A 92 0.23 -5.82 12.10
C PHE A 92 -0.55 -6.64 11.06
N PRO A 93 -1.79 -7.05 11.36
CA PRO A 93 -2.51 -8.01 10.53
C PRO A 93 -2.93 -7.34 9.22
N THR A 94 -2.56 -7.97 8.10
CA THR A 94 -3.04 -7.57 6.76
C THR A 94 -4.49 -7.99 6.51
N GLU A 95 -4.95 -8.95 7.31
CA GLU A 95 -6.29 -9.55 7.32
C GLU A 95 -6.95 -9.38 8.70
N ASN A 96 -7.97 -10.18 9.00
CA ASN A 96 -8.68 -10.15 10.27
C ASN A 96 -7.76 -10.60 11.41
N GLY A 97 -7.67 -9.78 12.46
CA GLY A 97 -6.90 -10.15 13.63
C GLY A 97 -6.69 -9.01 14.61
N THR A 98 -6.22 -9.37 15.79
CA THR A 98 -5.81 -8.44 16.83
C THR A 98 -4.29 -8.33 16.87
N PHE A 99 -3.79 -7.22 17.42
CA PHE A 99 -2.36 -7.02 17.64
C PHE A 99 -2.13 -6.13 18.87
N ALA A 100 -0.93 -6.30 19.43
CA ALA A 100 -0.42 -5.51 20.54
C ALA A 100 1.04 -5.19 20.23
N LEU A 101 1.39 -3.90 20.30
CA LEU A 101 2.72 -3.36 20.04
C LEU A 101 3.15 -2.54 21.25
N THR A 102 4.32 -2.85 21.79
CA THR A 102 4.85 -2.14 22.96
C THR A 102 5.54 -0.84 22.56
N SER A 103 5.67 0.07 23.52
CA SER A 103 6.44 1.32 23.41
C SER A 103 7.84 1.10 22.84
N GLN A 104 8.53 0.05 23.28
CA GLN A 104 9.86 -0.32 22.81
C GLN A 104 9.86 -0.75 21.33
N GLN A 105 8.87 -1.52 20.90
CA GLN A 105 8.73 -1.93 19.50
C GLN A 105 8.45 -0.73 18.60
N LEU A 106 7.56 0.16 19.04
CA LEU A 106 7.12 1.34 18.29
C LEU A 106 8.13 2.49 18.31
N LYS A 107 9.07 2.49 19.28
CA LYS A 107 9.92 3.64 19.64
C LYS A 107 9.08 4.88 19.96
N GLN A 108 8.00 4.67 20.70
CA GLN A 108 7.04 5.68 21.13
C GLN A 108 6.82 5.55 22.65
N PRO A 109 6.43 6.63 23.37
CA PRO A 109 6.19 6.58 24.81
C PRO A 109 4.84 5.93 25.20
N PHE A 110 4.19 5.23 24.26
CA PHE A 110 2.90 4.57 24.44
C PHE A 110 2.91 3.19 23.78
N ASN A 111 2.07 2.30 24.30
CA ASN A 111 1.75 1.03 23.67
C ASN A 111 0.57 1.22 22.70
N VAL A 112 0.43 0.32 21.72
CA VAL A 112 -0.72 0.28 20.81
C VAL A 112 -1.33 -1.11 20.83
N ASN A 113 -2.61 -1.19 21.16
CA ASN A 113 -3.42 -2.39 20.92
C ASN A 113 -4.41 -2.12 19.80
N GLY A 114 -4.84 -3.14 19.08
CA GLY A 114 -5.80 -2.91 18.02
C GLY A 114 -6.36 -4.15 17.38
N GLU A 115 -7.29 -3.92 16.47
CA GLU A 115 -7.95 -4.94 15.69
C GLU A 115 -8.16 -4.44 14.25
N VAL A 116 -7.97 -5.35 13.30
CA VAL A 116 -8.37 -5.17 11.91
C VAL A 116 -9.52 -6.14 11.62
N ARG A 117 -10.61 -5.61 11.07
CA ARG A 117 -11.75 -6.39 10.57
C ARG A 117 -12.02 -6.05 9.12
N THR A 118 -11.97 -7.06 8.28
CA THR A 118 -12.18 -6.97 6.83
C THR A 118 -13.43 -7.75 6.49
N THR A 119 -14.31 -7.11 5.74
CA THR A 119 -15.53 -7.71 5.19
C THR A 119 -15.47 -7.61 3.68
N TYR A 120 -15.91 -8.67 3.02
CA TYR A 120 -15.95 -8.76 1.56
C TYR A 120 -17.40 -8.87 1.12
N ASN A 121 -17.74 -8.13 0.08
CA ASN A 121 -19.02 -8.26 -0.62
C ASN A 121 -18.74 -8.44 -2.11
N ASP A 122 -19.04 -9.63 -2.61
CA ASP A 122 -18.81 -10.03 -3.98
C ASP A 122 -20.07 -9.73 -4.81
N GLY A 123 -19.89 -8.97 -5.88
CA GLY A 123 -20.94 -8.73 -6.87
C GLY A 123 -21.22 -9.96 -7.74
N PRO A 124 -22.20 -9.86 -8.66
CA PRO A 124 -22.44 -10.93 -9.62
C PRO A 124 -21.23 -11.14 -10.55
N SER A 125 -21.07 -12.37 -11.03
CA SER A 125 -20.08 -12.69 -12.07
C SER A 125 -20.50 -12.07 -13.40
N LEU A 126 -19.54 -11.48 -14.11
CA LEU A 126 -19.69 -10.85 -15.41
C LEU A 126 -18.74 -11.54 -16.39
N ARG A 127 -19.26 -11.89 -17.57
CA ARG A 127 -18.48 -12.38 -18.71
C ARG A 127 -18.40 -11.28 -19.76
N THR A 128 -17.19 -10.97 -20.20
CA THR A 128 -16.95 -9.95 -21.22
C THR A 128 -15.64 -10.23 -21.95
N THR A 129 -15.36 -9.45 -22.99
CA THR A 129 -14.08 -9.43 -23.68
C THR A 129 -13.28 -8.20 -23.23
N GLU A 130 -11.99 -8.36 -22.98
CA GLU A 130 -11.06 -7.29 -22.61
C GLU A 130 -9.83 -7.27 -23.52
N TYR A 131 -9.28 -6.07 -23.72
CA TYR A 131 -8.03 -5.89 -24.43
C TYR A 131 -6.87 -6.62 -23.74
N CYS A 132 -5.99 -7.20 -24.53
CA CYS A 132 -4.81 -7.89 -24.05
C CYS A 132 -3.59 -7.59 -24.92
N GLN A 133 -2.41 -7.67 -24.30
CA GLN A 133 -1.15 -7.51 -24.99
C GLN A 133 -0.13 -8.49 -24.40
N TYR A 134 0.67 -9.12 -25.24
CA TYR A 134 1.74 -10.02 -24.80
C TYR A 134 3.01 -9.84 -25.65
N PRO A 135 4.20 -10.01 -25.06
CA PRO A 135 5.44 -9.97 -25.81
C PRO A 135 5.58 -11.23 -26.68
N ARG A 136 6.03 -11.05 -27.91
CA ARG A 136 6.41 -12.09 -28.87
C ARG A 136 7.82 -11.81 -29.33
N GLU A 137 8.68 -12.80 -29.24
CA GLU A 137 10.03 -12.71 -29.82
C GLU A 137 9.96 -13.02 -31.31
N THR A 138 10.46 -12.09 -32.13
CA THR A 138 10.53 -12.22 -33.59
C THR A 138 11.99 -12.13 -34.02
N ARG A 139 12.44 -13.10 -34.81
CA ARG A 139 13.80 -13.07 -35.40
C ARG A 139 13.78 -12.17 -36.63
N VAL A 140 14.47 -11.04 -36.54
CA VAL A 140 14.60 -10.08 -37.63
C VAL A 140 16.00 -10.24 -38.22
N CYS A 141 16.08 -10.55 -39.51
CA CYS A 141 17.34 -10.62 -40.24
C CYS A 141 17.44 -9.45 -41.22
N VAL A 142 18.53 -8.70 -41.14
CA VAL A 142 18.83 -7.58 -42.03
C VAL A 142 20.01 -7.99 -42.92
N ILE A 143 19.86 -7.81 -44.22
CA ILE A 143 20.93 -8.04 -45.20
C ILE A 143 21.62 -6.71 -45.45
N ASP A 144 22.93 -6.66 -45.19
CA ASP A 144 23.77 -5.55 -45.57
C ASP A 144 23.89 -5.51 -47.11
N ARG A 145 23.48 -4.39 -47.72
CA ARG A 145 23.47 -4.22 -49.18
C ARG A 145 24.87 -4.09 -49.80
N GLU A 146 25.87 -3.68 -49.02
CA GLU A 146 27.24 -3.46 -49.50
C GLU A 146 28.08 -4.73 -49.34
N THR A 147 27.92 -5.45 -48.23
CA THR A 147 28.72 -6.66 -47.93
C THR A 147 27.99 -7.98 -48.23
N GLY A 148 26.68 -7.94 -48.48
CA GLY A 148 25.84 -9.12 -48.72
C GLY A 148 25.65 -10.01 -47.49
N ARG A 149 26.18 -9.63 -46.32
CA ARG A 149 26.11 -10.44 -45.10
C ARG A 149 24.74 -10.28 -44.42
N SER A 150 24.14 -11.38 -44.03
CA SER A 150 22.92 -11.38 -43.20
C SER A 150 23.28 -11.32 -41.72
N SER A 151 22.76 -10.34 -41.01
CA SER A 151 22.80 -10.28 -39.54
C SER A 151 21.40 -10.50 -38.98
N CYS A 152 21.24 -11.46 -38.08
CA CYS A 152 19.96 -11.76 -37.45
C CYS A 152 20.00 -11.39 -35.97
N SER A 153 18.94 -10.74 -35.49
CA SER A 153 18.73 -10.41 -34.08
C SER A 153 17.33 -10.81 -33.64
N THR A 154 17.19 -11.25 -32.39
CA THR A 154 15.87 -11.42 -31.77
C THR A 154 15.39 -10.07 -31.27
N GLN A 155 14.19 -9.67 -31.68
CA GLN A 155 13.54 -8.44 -31.23
C GLN A 155 12.23 -8.81 -30.52
N THR A 156 11.89 -8.10 -29.45
CA THR A 156 10.60 -8.24 -28.77
C THR A 156 9.57 -7.33 -29.43
N GLU A 157 8.53 -7.93 -29.99
CA GLU A 157 7.36 -7.25 -30.52
C GLU A 157 6.18 -7.46 -29.54
N TYR A 158 5.26 -6.49 -29.42
CA TYR A 158 4.08 -6.65 -28.57
C TYR A 158 2.83 -6.88 -29.41
N VAL A 159 2.27 -8.08 -29.31
CA VAL A 159 1.03 -8.45 -30.02
C VAL A 159 -0.17 -8.02 -29.19
N SER A 160 -1.09 -7.31 -29.83
CA SER A 160 -2.29 -6.73 -29.19
C SER A 160 -3.55 -7.44 -29.67
N GLY A 161 -4.50 -7.68 -28.76
CA GLY A 161 -5.65 -8.53 -29.02
C GLY A 161 -6.78 -8.34 -28.03
N ASP A 162 -7.70 -9.30 -28.07
CA ASP A 162 -8.83 -9.45 -27.17
C ASP A 162 -8.78 -10.80 -26.47
N ARG A 163 -9.24 -10.86 -25.23
CA ARG A 163 -9.46 -12.12 -24.52
C ARG A 163 -10.80 -12.12 -23.82
N ASP A 164 -11.45 -13.28 -23.79
CA ASP A 164 -12.61 -13.47 -22.94
C ASP A 164 -12.18 -13.55 -21.48
N VAL A 165 -12.93 -12.87 -20.62
CA VAL A 165 -12.71 -12.86 -19.17
C VAL A 165 -14.03 -13.11 -18.45
N GLU A 166 -13.91 -13.73 -17.28
CA GLU A 166 -14.98 -13.77 -16.29
C GLU A 166 -14.44 -13.16 -15.00
N TYR A 167 -15.17 -12.21 -14.43
CA TYR A 167 -14.80 -11.57 -13.16
C TYR A 167 -16.04 -11.15 -12.38
N PHE A 168 -15.90 -10.99 -11.06
CA PHE A 168 -16.84 -10.23 -10.25
C PHE A 168 -16.16 -9.01 -9.63
N GLN A 169 -16.94 -7.98 -9.31
CA GLN A 169 -16.45 -6.84 -8.52
C GLN A 169 -16.49 -7.20 -7.03
N ARG A 170 -15.36 -7.18 -6.36
CA ARG A 170 -15.25 -7.37 -4.90
C ARG A 170 -15.14 -6.02 -4.23
N ASN A 171 -16.05 -5.73 -3.32
CA ASN A 171 -15.95 -4.61 -2.40
C ASN A 171 -15.35 -5.11 -1.08
N GLU A 172 -14.24 -4.53 -0.67
CA GLU A 172 -13.56 -4.81 0.59
C GLU A 172 -13.73 -3.60 1.51
N ALA A 173 -14.31 -3.83 2.68
CA ALA A 173 -14.43 -2.84 3.75
C ALA A 173 -13.60 -3.29 4.95
N LYS A 174 -12.52 -2.54 5.22
CA LYS A 174 -11.53 -2.80 6.27
C LYS A 174 -11.66 -1.76 7.37
N ARG A 175 -12.16 -2.19 8.52
CA ARG A 175 -12.26 -1.42 9.76
C ARG A 175 -11.00 -1.62 10.58
N ILE A 176 -10.40 -0.52 10.99
CA ILE A 176 -9.22 -0.51 11.85
C ILE A 176 -9.59 0.20 13.14
N TRP A 177 -9.28 -0.45 14.25
CA TRP A 177 -9.45 0.12 15.58
C TRP A 177 -8.14 0.02 16.35
N LEU A 178 -7.71 1.13 16.96
CA LEU A 178 -6.48 1.20 17.76
C LEU A 178 -6.78 1.84 19.12
N GLU A 179 -6.08 1.38 20.15
CA GLU A 179 -5.98 2.02 21.45
C GLU A 179 -4.53 2.34 21.74
N LEU A 180 -4.27 3.58 22.13
CA LEU A 180 -2.98 4.07 22.57
C LEU A 180 -3.02 4.10 24.09
N GLN A 181 -2.14 3.35 24.74
CA GLN A 181 -2.03 3.26 26.20
C GLN A 181 -0.73 3.85 26.68
N ASP A 182 -0.76 4.62 27.75
CA ASP A 182 0.44 5.16 28.39
C ASP A 182 1.37 4.00 28.78
N ALA A 183 2.63 4.02 28.32
CA ALA A 183 3.55 2.93 28.61
C ALA A 183 3.88 2.80 30.11
N SER A 184 3.80 3.91 30.85
CA SER A 184 3.98 3.93 32.31
C SER A 184 2.75 3.44 33.06
N ARG A 185 1.56 3.52 32.45
CA ARG A 185 0.27 3.11 33.03
C ARG A 185 -0.58 2.37 31.98
N PRO A 186 -0.24 1.12 31.65
CA PRO A 186 -0.87 0.39 30.54
C PRO A 186 -2.38 0.15 30.71
N SER A 187 -2.91 0.26 31.93
CA SER A 187 -4.35 0.15 32.19
C SER A 187 -5.16 1.38 31.77
N ILE A 188 -4.50 2.48 31.39
CA ILE A 188 -5.15 3.73 30.99
C ILE A 188 -5.03 3.90 29.48
N THR A 189 -6.18 3.81 28.79
CA THR A 189 -6.29 4.18 27.38
C THR A 189 -6.23 5.70 27.26
N ALA A 190 -5.15 6.21 26.70
CA ALA A 190 -4.96 7.64 26.48
C ALA A 190 -5.72 8.13 25.25
N ALA A 191 -5.76 7.32 24.19
CA ALA A 191 -6.51 7.64 22.98
C ALA A 191 -7.03 6.39 22.28
N SER A 192 -8.11 6.54 21.52
CA SER A 192 -8.64 5.50 20.64
C SER A 192 -8.84 6.03 19.23
N TYR A 193 -8.44 5.24 18.25
CA TYR A 193 -8.64 5.52 16.83
C TYR A 193 -9.62 4.55 16.21
N GLN A 194 -10.46 5.05 15.32
CA GLN A 194 -11.29 4.23 14.45
C GLN A 194 -11.23 4.76 13.01
N GLY A 195 -10.95 3.87 12.07
CA GLY A 195 -10.89 4.18 10.65
C GLY A 195 -11.59 3.11 9.80
N LEU A 196 -12.03 3.53 8.62
CA LEU A 196 -12.64 2.65 7.62
C LEU A 196 -11.95 2.89 6.28
N ASP A 197 -11.47 1.81 5.70
CA ASP A 197 -10.86 1.77 4.38
C ASP A 197 -11.74 0.92 3.47
N ASN A 198 -12.26 1.54 2.41
CA ASN A 198 -13.09 0.88 1.42
C ASN A 198 -12.33 0.81 0.10
N SER A 199 -12.25 -0.38 -0.48
CA SER A 199 -11.70 -0.59 -1.81
C SER A 199 -12.61 -1.47 -2.65
N SER A 200 -12.59 -1.28 -3.96
CA SER A 200 -13.31 -2.10 -4.91
C SER A 200 -12.35 -2.54 -6.00
N TYR A 201 -12.32 -3.84 -6.31
CA TYR A 201 -11.44 -4.39 -7.34
C TYR A 201 -12.07 -5.61 -8.02
N ARG A 202 -11.61 -5.88 -9.25
CA ARG A 202 -12.05 -7.06 -10.01
C ARG A 202 -11.30 -8.29 -9.54
N VAL A 203 -12.04 -9.37 -9.32
CA VAL A 203 -11.49 -10.70 -9.09
C VAL A 203 -11.81 -11.54 -10.32
N TYR A 204 -10.78 -11.85 -11.12
CA TYR A 204 -10.93 -12.69 -12.30
C TYR A 204 -11.08 -14.15 -11.88
N THR A 205 -12.18 -14.78 -12.30
CA THR A 205 -12.42 -16.22 -12.16
C THR A 205 -11.99 -16.98 -13.41
N TYR A 206 -11.92 -16.30 -14.56
CA TYR A 206 -11.41 -16.83 -15.81
C TYR A 206 -10.70 -15.75 -16.64
N GLN A 207 -9.58 -16.12 -17.27
CA GLN A 207 -8.88 -15.30 -18.26
C GLN A 207 -8.49 -16.19 -19.45
N GLY A 208 -9.10 -15.94 -20.60
CA GLY A 208 -8.85 -16.63 -21.85
C GLY A 208 -7.51 -16.25 -22.48
N ARG A 209 -7.18 -16.94 -23.58
CA ARG A 209 -6.01 -16.61 -24.40
C ARG A 209 -6.21 -15.26 -25.09
N CYS A 210 -5.11 -14.57 -25.35
CA CYS A 210 -5.15 -13.33 -26.12
C CYS A 210 -5.24 -13.66 -27.62
N HIS A 211 -6.33 -13.26 -28.25
CA HIS A 211 -6.58 -13.39 -29.68
C HIS A 211 -6.21 -12.08 -30.39
N PRO A 212 -5.21 -12.08 -31.28
CA PRO A 212 -4.76 -10.85 -31.94
C PRO A 212 -5.89 -10.19 -32.76
N ARG A 213 -6.06 -8.87 -32.61
CA ARG A 213 -7.10 -8.09 -33.34
C ARG A 213 -6.79 -7.94 -34.82
N PHE A 214 -5.51 -8.01 -35.19
CA PHE A 214 -5.04 -7.91 -36.55
C PHE A 214 -3.93 -8.93 -36.78
N GLY A 215 -4.14 -9.83 -37.74
CA GLY A 215 -3.23 -10.92 -38.07
C GLY A 215 -3.99 -12.11 -38.66
N TRP A 216 -4.47 -11.95 -39.90
CA TRP A 216 -4.76 -13.10 -40.74
C TRP A 216 -3.42 -13.72 -41.16
N PHE A 217 -3.33 -15.04 -40.95
CA PHE A 217 -2.32 -16.00 -41.44
C PHE A 217 -0.98 -16.10 -40.69
#